data_AF-A0AAU7D1R4-F1
#
_entry.id   AF-A0AAU7D1R4-F1
#
_cell.length_a   1.000
_cell.length_b   1.000
_cell.length_c   1.000
_cell.angle_alpha   90.00
_cell.angle_beta   90.00
_cell.angle_gamma   90.00
#
_symmetry.space_group_name_H-M   'P 1'
#
loop_
_entity.id
_entity.type
_entity.pdbx_description
1 polymer ?
#
loop_
_entity_poly.entity_id
_entity_poly.type
_entity_poly.pdbx_seq_one_letter_code
_entity_poly.pdbx_strand_id
1 'polypeptide(L)'
;MERLEAVLVDLRKFSPVLNFDAGLEAQIYHLQDLIDEDFGQTSHIEIEALIRSLQHSLIDLLRNRKFFYMSPELSKFYRAPCVFGNDLLKSFPEASEDMLEAGNAYAANLNTGSVFHSMRVAEFGLRHVAAQLDIELTDGKKPLPVEFATWETVLAAIDKTKRELRQEPKSYPQNDRLRFYSDCGETLSHLKDLYRNDVMHTRRHYNKHNAMDAMQRVAGLMKTLAESPYKTLKVE
;
A
#
# COMPACT_ATOMS: atom_id res chain seq x y z
N MET A 1 42.74 -7.71 -10.81
CA MET A 1 42.52 -6.27 -10.64
C MET A 1 41.06 -5.92 -10.92
N GLU A 2 40.59 -5.96 -12.17
CA GLU A 2 39.19 -5.61 -12.55
C GLU A 2 38.09 -6.27 -11.68
N ARG A 3 38.23 -7.56 -11.33
CA ARG A 3 37.25 -8.24 -10.45
C ARG A 3 37.23 -7.70 -9.01
N LEU A 4 38.38 -7.27 -8.48
CA LEU A 4 38.47 -6.74 -7.11
C LEU A 4 37.92 -5.31 -7.06
N GLU A 5 38.20 -4.51 -8.09
CA GLU A 5 37.59 -3.18 -8.27
C GLU A 5 36.07 -3.28 -8.34
N ALA A 6 35.54 -4.23 -9.12
CA ALA A 6 34.09 -4.48 -9.19
C ALA A 6 33.49 -4.85 -7.82
N VAL A 7 34.18 -5.69 -7.04
CA VAL A 7 33.75 -6.06 -5.67
C VAL A 7 33.75 -4.83 -4.75
N LEU A 8 34.75 -3.94 -4.82
CA LEU A 8 34.76 -2.71 -4.03
C LEU A 8 33.60 -1.77 -4.38
N VAL A 9 33.27 -1.65 -5.66
CA VAL A 9 32.11 -0.87 -6.11
C VAL A 9 30.82 -1.43 -5.52
N ASP A 10 30.64 -2.76 -5.54
CA ASP A 10 29.48 -3.41 -4.95
C ASP A 10 29.42 -3.23 -3.43
N LEU A 11 30.53 -3.42 -2.71
CA LEU A 11 30.59 -3.24 -1.25
C LEU A 11 30.21 -1.80 -0.85
N ARG A 12 30.71 -0.79 -1.55
CA ARG A 12 30.35 0.62 -1.32
C ARG A 12 28.87 0.90 -1.59
N LYS A 13 28.30 0.28 -2.62
CA LYS A 13 26.87 0.39 -2.91
C LYS A 13 26.00 -0.18 -1.79
N PHE A 14 26.45 -1.29 -1.17
CA PHE A 14 25.70 -1.95 -0.11
C PHE A 14 25.95 -1.39 1.29
N SER A 15 27.07 -0.71 1.51
CA SER A 15 27.41 -0.03 2.78
C SER A 15 26.24 0.73 3.42
N PRO A 16 25.59 1.71 2.74
CA PRO A 16 24.50 2.47 3.34
C PRO A 16 23.23 1.64 3.54
N VAL A 17 23.03 0.58 2.75
CA VAL A 17 21.83 -0.28 2.81
C VAL A 17 21.92 -1.27 3.96
N LEU A 18 23.11 -1.84 4.17
CA LEU A 18 23.36 -2.85 5.21
C LEU A 18 23.90 -2.24 6.51
N ASN A 19 24.21 -0.93 6.49
CA ASN A 19 24.78 -0.17 7.59
C ASN A 19 26.06 -0.84 8.10
N PHE A 20 27.07 -0.87 7.24
CA PHE A 20 28.40 -1.39 7.57
C PHE A 20 28.99 -0.63 8.76
N ASP A 21 29.65 -1.36 9.66
CA ASP A 21 30.35 -0.73 10.78
C ASP A 21 31.71 -0.16 10.34
N ALA A 22 32.28 0.70 11.21
CA ALA A 22 33.55 1.36 10.93
C ALA A 22 34.72 0.38 10.69
N GLY A 23 34.67 -0.82 11.27
CA GLY A 23 35.70 -1.84 11.08
C GLY A 23 35.65 -2.46 9.70
N LEU A 24 34.45 -2.77 9.20
CA LEU A 24 34.25 -3.25 7.84
C LEU A 24 34.59 -2.17 6.80
N GLU A 25 34.19 -0.93 7.04
CA GLU A 25 34.56 0.21 6.19
C GLU A 25 36.08 0.39 6.10
N ALA A 26 36.79 0.35 7.24
CA ALA A 26 38.25 0.46 7.25
C ALA A 26 38.95 -0.65 6.44
N GLN A 27 38.42 -1.88 6.47
CA GLN A 27 38.94 -2.98 5.64
C GLN A 27 38.69 -2.76 4.14
N ILE A 28 37.54 -2.16 3.78
CA ILE A 28 37.22 -1.80 2.38
C ILE A 28 38.18 -0.72 1.88
N TYR A 29 38.46 0.30 2.70
CA TYR A 29 39.46 1.33 2.37
C TYR A 29 40.86 0.72 2.22
N HIS A 30 41.27 -0.15 3.14
CA HIS A 30 42.57 -0.81 3.04
C HIS A 30 42.69 -1.66 1.76
N LEU A 31 41.63 -2.36 1.35
CA LEU A 31 41.63 -3.10 0.08
C LEU A 31 41.70 -2.15 -1.13
N GLN A 32 41.10 -0.96 -1.07
CA GLN A 32 41.24 0.05 -2.12
C GLN A 32 42.69 0.54 -2.24
N ASP A 33 43.32 0.93 -1.13
CA ASP A 33 44.70 1.41 -1.11
C ASP A 33 45.66 0.36 -1.69
N LEU A 34 45.46 -0.92 -1.34
CA LEU A 34 46.23 -2.03 -1.89
C LEU A 34 46.06 -2.20 -3.40
N ILE A 35 44.88 -1.91 -3.95
CA ILE A 35 44.64 -2.00 -5.41
C ILE A 35 45.29 -0.82 -6.13
N ASP A 36 45.19 0.38 -5.56
CA ASP A 36 45.64 1.62 -6.19
C ASP A 36 47.16 1.79 -6.15
N GLU A 37 47.81 1.40 -5.05
CA GLU A 37 49.21 1.77 -4.78
C GLU A 37 50.16 0.56 -4.69
N ASP A 38 49.71 -0.57 -4.12
CA ASP A 38 50.61 -1.65 -3.66
C ASP A 38 50.39 -3.03 -4.31
N PHE A 39 49.50 -3.14 -5.30
CA PHE A 39 49.00 -4.44 -5.78
C PHE A 39 50.10 -5.36 -6.33
N GLY A 40 51.11 -4.79 -7.00
CA GLY A 40 52.25 -5.54 -7.55
C GLY A 40 53.33 -5.90 -6.54
N GLN A 41 53.30 -5.31 -5.34
CA GLN A 41 54.30 -5.50 -4.28
C GLN A 41 53.74 -6.32 -3.11
N THR A 42 52.42 -6.36 -2.96
CA THR A 42 51.72 -7.12 -1.93
C THR A 42 51.69 -8.60 -2.28
N SER A 43 51.98 -9.46 -1.31
CA SER A 43 51.94 -10.91 -1.55
C SER A 43 50.50 -11.40 -1.76
N HIS A 44 50.35 -12.45 -2.56
CA HIS A 44 49.04 -13.09 -2.73
C HIS A 44 48.42 -13.55 -1.39
N ILE A 45 49.25 -13.94 -0.43
CA ILE A 45 48.81 -14.40 0.90
C ILE A 45 48.17 -13.25 1.69
N GLU A 46 48.74 -12.06 1.64
CA GLU A 46 48.20 -10.87 2.32
C GLU A 46 46.87 -10.44 1.72
N ILE A 47 46.78 -10.40 0.38
CA ILE A 47 45.54 -10.08 -0.33
C ILE A 47 44.45 -11.10 0.02
N GLU A 48 44.78 -12.39 0.03
CA GLU A 48 43.84 -13.45 0.39
C GLU A 48 43.37 -13.34 1.85
N ALA A 49 44.27 -13.04 2.78
CA ALA A 49 43.95 -12.85 4.19
C ALA A 49 42.99 -11.67 4.40
N LEU A 50 43.21 -10.55 3.71
CA LEU A 50 42.33 -9.39 3.76
C LEU A 50 40.94 -9.71 3.20
N ILE A 51 40.85 -10.39 2.05
CA ILE A 51 39.57 -10.80 1.47
C ILE A 51 38.81 -11.73 2.42
N ARG A 52 39.49 -12.69 3.06
CA ARG A 52 38.88 -13.58 4.06
C ARG A 52 38.38 -12.81 5.28
N SER A 53 39.14 -11.83 5.76
CA SER A 53 38.73 -10.95 6.85
C SER A 53 37.47 -10.13 6.50
N LEU A 54 37.43 -9.56 5.29
CA LEU A 54 36.28 -8.83 4.78
C LEU A 54 35.04 -9.73 4.71
N GLN A 55 35.19 -10.95 4.19
CA GLN A 55 34.11 -11.94 4.13
C GLN A 55 33.59 -12.30 5.52
N HIS A 56 34.47 -12.56 6.50
CA HIS A 56 34.05 -12.86 7.87
C HIS A 56 33.31 -11.68 8.51
N SER A 57 33.85 -10.47 8.37
CA SER A 57 33.25 -9.24 8.92
C SER A 57 31.86 -9.00 8.31
N LEU A 58 31.71 -9.20 7.00
CA LEU A 58 30.41 -9.12 6.32
C LEU A 58 29.44 -10.19 6.82
N ILE A 59 29.88 -11.44 6.97
CA ILE A 59 29.06 -12.54 7.50
C ILE A 59 28.59 -12.23 8.92
N ASP A 60 29.47 -11.75 9.80
CA ASP A 60 29.13 -11.41 11.18
C ASP A 60 28.18 -10.22 11.26
N LEU A 61 28.36 -9.21 10.39
CA LEU A 61 27.39 -8.13 10.22
C LEU A 61 26.01 -8.69 9.83
N LEU A 62 25.94 -9.55 8.81
CA LEU A 62 24.70 -10.15 8.34
C LEU A 62 24.04 -11.06 9.37
N ARG A 63 24.82 -11.80 10.19
CA ARG A 63 24.31 -12.62 11.31
C ARG A 63 23.56 -11.80 12.36
N ASN A 64 23.98 -10.54 12.55
CA ASN A 64 23.38 -9.60 13.49
C ASN A 64 22.24 -8.76 12.87
N ARG A 65 21.74 -9.15 11.69
CA ARG A 65 20.61 -8.48 11.03
C ARG A 65 19.48 -9.48 10.76
N LYS A 66 18.25 -8.99 10.78
CA LYS A 66 17.07 -9.76 10.37
C LYS A 66 16.62 -9.25 9.02
N PHE A 67 16.47 -10.17 8.07
CA PHE A 67 16.00 -9.87 6.73
C PHE A 67 14.60 -10.43 6.54
N PHE A 68 13.76 -9.67 5.86
CA PHE A 68 12.47 -10.16 5.37
C PHE A 68 12.65 -10.73 3.96
N TYR A 69 12.35 -12.01 3.79
CA TYR A 69 12.32 -12.61 2.46
C TYR A 69 11.01 -12.30 1.76
N MET A 70 11.10 -11.57 0.65
CA MET A 70 9.99 -11.32 -0.26
C MET A 70 10.13 -12.23 -1.48
N SER A 71 9.13 -13.08 -1.72
CA SER A 71 9.18 -13.98 -2.87
C SER A 71 9.01 -13.20 -4.18
N PRO A 72 9.56 -13.69 -5.31
CA PRO A 72 9.40 -13.05 -6.62
C PRO A 72 7.93 -12.83 -7.01
N GLU A 73 7.02 -13.71 -6.59
CA GLU A 73 5.59 -13.60 -6.87
C GLU A 73 4.94 -12.43 -6.10
N LEU A 74 5.48 -12.09 -4.93
CA LEU A 74 4.99 -11.01 -4.07
C LEU A 74 5.66 -9.66 -4.37
N SER A 75 6.85 -9.66 -4.97
CA SER A 75 7.60 -8.43 -5.27
C SER A 75 6.83 -7.45 -6.17
N LYS A 76 5.97 -7.97 -7.05
CA LYS A 76 5.08 -7.15 -7.91
C LYS A 76 4.07 -6.28 -7.14
N PHE A 77 3.85 -6.56 -5.85
CA PHE A 77 2.99 -5.76 -4.98
C PHE A 77 3.78 -4.73 -4.15
N TYR A 78 5.10 -4.86 -4.05
CA TYR A 78 5.94 -3.97 -3.25
C TYR A 78 6.32 -2.72 -4.03
N ARG A 79 6.12 -1.55 -3.42
CA ARG A 79 6.32 -0.23 -4.05
C ARG A 79 5.62 -0.11 -5.41
N ALA A 80 4.46 -0.75 -5.53
CA ALA A 80 3.66 -0.78 -6.74
C ALA A 80 2.52 0.25 -6.62
N PRO A 81 2.66 1.48 -7.14
CA PRO A 81 1.67 2.55 -6.96
C PRO A 81 0.30 2.23 -7.58
N CYS A 82 0.26 1.27 -8.50
CA CYS A 82 -0.93 0.92 -9.26
C CYS A 82 -1.45 -0.47 -8.90
N VAL A 83 -1.26 -0.90 -7.65
CA VAL A 83 -1.66 -2.23 -7.18
C VAL A 83 -3.17 -2.48 -7.25
N PHE A 84 -3.98 -1.41 -7.22
CA PHE A 84 -5.43 -1.45 -7.45
C PHE A 84 -5.81 -1.16 -8.92
N GLY A 85 -4.86 -0.76 -9.77
CA GLY A 85 -5.05 -0.38 -11.17
C GLY A 85 -4.64 1.07 -11.48
N ASN A 86 -4.09 1.32 -12.67
CA ASN A 86 -3.57 2.64 -13.08
C ASN A 86 -4.65 3.74 -13.11
N ASP A 87 -5.87 3.38 -13.54
CA ASP A 87 -6.95 4.36 -13.73
C ASP A 87 -7.49 4.88 -12.39
N LEU A 88 -7.43 4.06 -11.34
CA LEU A 88 -7.90 4.43 -10.01
C LEU A 88 -7.04 5.53 -9.41
N LEU A 89 -5.71 5.48 -9.59
CA LEU A 89 -4.79 6.48 -9.06
C LEU A 89 -5.07 7.88 -9.63
N LYS A 90 -5.55 7.95 -10.88
CA LYS A 90 -5.91 9.22 -11.53
C LYS A 90 -7.23 9.77 -11.00
N SER A 91 -8.22 8.90 -10.76
CA SER A 91 -9.54 9.32 -10.27
C SER A 91 -9.60 9.57 -8.76
N PHE A 92 -8.72 8.92 -7.99
CA PHE A 92 -8.64 9.01 -6.53
C PHE A 92 -7.20 9.18 -6.05
N PRO A 93 -6.49 10.27 -6.42
CA PRO A 93 -5.12 10.51 -6.01
C PRO A 93 -4.96 10.59 -4.48
N GLU A 94 -6.01 11.02 -3.76
CA GLU A 94 -6.06 11.07 -2.30
C GLU A 94 -5.95 9.69 -1.62
N ALA A 95 -6.29 8.62 -2.33
CA ALA A 95 -6.20 7.24 -1.83
C ALA A 95 -4.83 6.58 -2.12
N SER A 96 -3.92 7.28 -2.81
CA SER A 96 -2.67 6.72 -3.34
C SER A 96 -1.75 6.11 -2.28
N GLU A 97 -1.60 6.76 -1.13
CA GLU A 97 -0.76 6.27 -0.04
C GLU A 97 -1.33 4.98 0.56
N ASP A 98 -2.65 4.93 0.81
CA ASP A 98 -3.30 3.73 1.31
C ASP A 98 -3.31 2.60 0.27
N MET A 99 -3.38 2.90 -1.03
CA MET A 99 -3.20 1.90 -2.09
C MET A 99 -1.79 1.29 -2.06
N LEU A 100 -0.76 2.14 -1.95
CA LEU A 100 0.64 1.71 -1.88
C LEU A 100 0.90 0.85 -0.65
N GLU A 101 0.42 1.28 0.52
CA GLU A 101 0.63 0.58 1.78
C GLU A 101 -0.15 -0.73 1.86
N ALA A 102 -1.34 -0.83 1.26
CA ALA A 102 -2.04 -2.11 1.13
C ALA A 102 -1.22 -3.13 0.32
N GLY A 103 -0.56 -2.69 -0.77
CA GLY A 103 0.34 -3.52 -1.57
C GLY A 103 1.63 -3.89 -0.83
N ASN A 104 2.29 -2.93 -0.19
CA ASN A 104 3.49 -3.16 0.62
C ASN A 104 3.23 -4.16 1.75
N ALA A 105 2.14 -3.98 2.50
CA ALA A 105 1.74 -4.87 3.56
C ALA A 105 1.46 -6.29 3.03
N TYR A 106 0.79 -6.41 1.89
CA TYR A 106 0.56 -7.71 1.25
C TYR A 106 1.88 -8.40 0.86
N ALA A 107 2.78 -7.66 0.20
CA ALA A 107 4.11 -8.15 -0.18
C ALA A 107 4.95 -8.58 1.03
N ALA A 108 4.76 -7.89 2.16
CA ALA A 108 5.41 -8.17 3.43
C ALA A 108 4.75 -9.28 4.28
N ASN A 109 3.74 -9.99 3.75
CA ASN A 109 2.90 -10.95 4.50
C ASN A 109 2.16 -10.36 5.71
N LEU A 110 2.04 -9.04 5.80
CA LEU A 110 1.29 -8.31 6.82
C LEU A 110 -0.19 -8.22 6.41
N ASN A 111 -0.84 -9.38 6.28
CA ASN A 111 -2.17 -9.51 5.67
C ASN A 111 -3.24 -8.64 6.35
N THR A 112 -3.26 -8.55 7.68
CA THR A 112 -4.18 -7.66 8.40
C THR A 112 -3.93 -6.18 8.07
N GLY A 113 -2.67 -5.76 7.94
CA GLY A 113 -2.31 -4.41 7.50
C GLY A 113 -2.78 -4.13 6.07
N SER A 114 -2.65 -5.10 5.18
CA SER A 114 -3.16 -5.00 3.81
C SER A 114 -4.68 -4.81 3.76
N VAL A 115 -5.43 -5.59 4.55
CA VAL A 115 -6.89 -5.42 4.70
C VAL A 115 -7.23 -4.05 5.29
N PHE A 116 -6.50 -3.61 6.33
CA PHE A 116 -6.70 -2.30 6.96
C PHE A 116 -6.57 -1.15 5.95
N HIS A 117 -5.47 -1.10 5.20
CA HIS A 117 -5.26 -0.07 4.19
C HIS A 117 -6.27 -0.19 3.04
N SER A 118 -6.66 -1.41 2.64
CA SER A 118 -7.76 -1.61 1.68
C SER A 118 -9.08 -0.99 2.16
N MET A 119 -9.39 -1.08 3.46
CA MET A 119 -10.60 -0.44 4.01
C MET A 119 -10.49 1.09 4.05
N ARG A 120 -9.30 1.65 4.24
CA ARG A 120 -9.08 3.09 4.10
C ARG A 120 -9.28 3.56 2.65
N VAL A 121 -8.80 2.80 1.67
CA VAL A 121 -9.11 3.05 0.24
C VAL A 121 -10.62 3.02 0.00
N ALA A 122 -11.33 2.02 0.54
CA ALA A 122 -12.78 1.92 0.41
C ALA A 122 -13.55 3.09 1.05
N GLU A 123 -12.99 3.71 2.09
CA GLU A 123 -13.59 4.88 2.73
C GLU A 123 -13.63 6.09 1.80
N PHE A 124 -12.61 6.29 0.97
CA PHE A 124 -12.67 7.32 -0.09
C PHE A 124 -13.82 7.04 -1.06
N GLY A 125 -14.05 5.76 -1.42
CA GLY A 125 -15.21 5.36 -2.21
C GLY A 125 -16.54 5.65 -1.51
N LEU A 126 -16.65 5.37 -0.20
CA LEU A 126 -17.83 5.69 0.61
C LEU A 126 -18.14 7.20 0.61
N ARG A 127 -17.11 8.03 0.84
CA ARG A 127 -17.23 9.49 0.83
C ARG A 127 -17.61 10.00 -0.56
N HIS A 128 -17.04 9.42 -1.61
CA HIS A 128 -17.40 9.75 -2.99
C HIS A 128 -18.89 9.44 -3.26
N VAL A 129 -19.38 8.26 -2.89
CA VAL A 129 -20.80 7.91 -3.04
C VAL A 129 -21.70 8.87 -2.27
N ALA A 130 -21.32 9.24 -1.04
CA ALA A 130 -22.08 10.20 -0.23
C ALA A 130 -22.16 11.59 -0.90
N ALA A 131 -21.04 12.09 -1.44
CA ALA A 131 -21.02 13.34 -2.19
C ALA A 131 -21.88 13.26 -3.46
N GLN A 132 -21.83 12.14 -4.19
CA GLN A 132 -22.62 11.94 -5.41
C GLN A 132 -24.13 11.82 -5.17
N LEU A 133 -24.55 11.57 -3.93
CA LEU A 133 -25.95 11.49 -3.52
C LEU A 133 -26.38 12.72 -2.70
N ASP A 134 -25.55 13.77 -2.66
CA ASP A 134 -25.78 15.02 -1.91
C ASP A 134 -26.19 14.75 -0.45
N ILE A 135 -25.49 13.81 0.19
CA ILE A 135 -25.83 13.40 1.56
C ILE A 135 -25.38 14.46 2.56
N GLU A 136 -26.36 15.04 3.24
CA GLU A 136 -26.15 15.90 4.39
C GLU A 136 -26.33 15.12 5.69
N LEU A 137 -25.33 15.17 6.56
CA LEU A 137 -25.36 14.54 7.88
C LEU A 137 -25.48 15.59 8.97
N THR A 138 -26.13 15.23 10.07
CA THR A 138 -26.26 16.07 11.26
C THR A 138 -25.97 15.26 12.51
N ASP A 139 -25.33 15.90 13.50
CA ASP A 139 -25.23 15.41 14.87
C ASP A 139 -26.07 16.32 15.77
N GLY A 140 -27.28 15.84 16.11
CA GLY A 140 -28.31 16.65 16.74
C GLY A 140 -28.82 17.75 15.81
N LYS A 141 -28.48 19.02 16.12
CA LYS A 141 -28.86 20.20 15.31
C LYS A 141 -27.71 20.78 14.50
N LYS A 142 -26.51 20.21 14.61
CA LYS A 142 -25.31 20.73 13.95
C LYS A 142 -25.00 19.91 12.70
N PRO A 143 -24.60 20.55 11.59
CA PRO A 143 -24.05 19.84 10.44
C PRO A 143 -22.84 19.00 10.86
N LEU A 144 -22.79 17.75 10.39
CA LEU A 144 -21.68 16.83 10.59
C LEU A 144 -21.00 16.63 9.25
N PRO A 145 -19.77 17.12 9.05
CA PRO A 145 -19.02 16.82 7.84
C PRO A 145 -18.82 15.30 7.67
N VAL A 146 -18.99 14.80 6.45
CA VAL A 146 -18.94 13.36 6.13
C VAL A 146 -17.62 12.72 6.59
N GLU A 147 -16.52 13.47 6.55
CA GLU A 147 -15.19 13.03 7.01
C GLU A 147 -15.08 12.71 8.50
N PHE A 148 -15.99 13.24 9.33
CA PHE A 148 -16.07 12.94 10.77
C PHE A 148 -17.17 11.93 11.10
N ALA A 149 -17.97 11.53 10.12
CA ALA A 149 -19.04 10.56 10.31
C ALA A 149 -18.49 9.12 10.33
N THR A 150 -19.15 8.25 11.09
CA THR A 150 -18.82 6.81 11.05
C THR A 150 -19.33 6.17 9.76
N TRP A 151 -18.72 5.06 9.36
CA TRP A 151 -19.22 4.25 8.24
C TRP A 151 -20.70 3.89 8.38
N GLU A 152 -21.13 3.53 9.60
CA GLU A 152 -22.54 3.20 9.88
C GLU A 152 -23.46 4.38 9.59
N THR A 153 -23.09 5.58 10.05
CA THR A 153 -23.85 6.81 9.83
C THR A 153 -23.98 7.14 8.35
N VAL A 154 -22.88 7.06 7.59
CA VAL A 154 -22.88 7.38 6.17
C VAL A 154 -23.70 6.34 5.39
N LEU A 155 -23.53 5.05 5.66
CA LEU A 155 -24.28 3.99 4.98
C LEU A 155 -25.78 4.05 5.28
N ALA A 156 -26.17 4.33 6.54
CA ALA A 156 -27.56 4.52 6.90
C ALA A 156 -28.19 5.72 6.15
N ALA A 157 -27.43 6.79 5.98
CA ALA A 157 -27.87 7.94 5.18
C ALA A 157 -28.00 7.59 3.69
N ILE A 158 -27.03 6.86 3.12
CA ILE A 158 -27.13 6.32 1.74
C ILE A 158 -28.41 5.49 1.60
N ASP A 159 -28.69 4.57 2.53
CA ASP A 159 -29.89 3.74 2.51
C ASP A 159 -31.19 4.53 2.65
N LYS A 160 -31.18 5.60 3.45
CA LYS A 160 -32.31 6.53 3.56
C LYS A 160 -32.53 7.28 2.24
N THR A 161 -31.51 7.96 1.73
CA THR A 161 -31.57 8.72 0.47
C THR A 161 -32.01 7.84 -0.68
N LYS A 162 -31.50 6.60 -0.78
CA LYS A 162 -31.95 5.62 -1.79
C LYS A 162 -33.45 5.35 -1.73
N ARG A 163 -34.01 5.19 -0.53
CA ARG A 163 -35.45 4.91 -0.34
C ARG A 163 -36.32 6.10 -0.72
N GLU A 164 -35.94 7.29 -0.30
CA GLU A 164 -36.64 8.54 -0.62
C GLU A 164 -36.64 8.77 -2.14
N LEU A 165 -35.45 8.66 -2.74
CA LEU A 165 -35.26 8.75 -4.18
C LEU A 165 -36.08 7.69 -4.93
N ARG A 166 -36.32 6.47 -4.42
CA ARG A 166 -37.17 5.48 -5.12
C ARG A 166 -38.65 5.87 -5.20
N GLN A 167 -39.11 6.76 -4.33
CA GLN A 167 -40.52 7.16 -4.25
C GLN A 167 -40.86 8.32 -5.18
N GLU A 168 -39.86 9.04 -5.67
CA GLU A 168 -40.06 10.18 -6.57
C GLU A 168 -40.33 9.72 -8.02
N PRO A 169 -41.24 10.39 -8.75
CA PRO A 169 -41.39 10.19 -10.19
C PRO A 169 -40.09 10.56 -10.90
N LYS A 170 -39.49 9.61 -11.62
CA LYS A 170 -38.16 9.77 -12.20
C LYS A 170 -38.12 9.55 -13.68
N SER A 171 -37.29 10.36 -14.34
CA SER A 171 -36.80 10.06 -15.68
C SER A 171 -35.90 8.83 -15.66
N TYR A 172 -35.82 8.12 -16.78
CA TYR A 172 -34.97 6.94 -16.94
C TYR A 172 -33.50 7.17 -16.51
N PRO A 173 -32.82 8.29 -16.90
CA PRO A 173 -31.45 8.56 -16.47
C PRO A 173 -31.27 8.73 -14.95
N GLN A 174 -32.26 9.30 -14.25
CA GLN A 174 -32.24 9.44 -12.80
C GLN A 174 -32.39 8.09 -12.09
N ASN A 175 -33.14 7.16 -12.70
CA ASN A 175 -33.30 5.81 -12.17
C ASN A 175 -32.00 5.00 -12.32
N ASP A 176 -31.34 5.09 -13.47
CA ASP A 176 -30.04 4.43 -13.71
C ASP A 176 -28.96 4.96 -12.76
N ARG A 177 -28.88 6.29 -12.55
CA ARG A 177 -27.95 6.89 -11.57
C ARG A 177 -28.19 6.37 -10.16
N LEU A 178 -29.45 6.33 -9.75
CA LEU A 178 -29.82 5.80 -8.44
C LEU A 178 -29.43 4.33 -8.31
N ARG A 179 -29.67 3.50 -9.33
CA ARG A 179 -29.30 2.09 -9.32
C ARG A 179 -27.79 1.91 -9.19
N PHE A 180 -27.00 2.65 -9.98
CA PHE A 180 -25.54 2.60 -9.92
C PHE A 180 -25.00 2.89 -8.51
N TYR A 181 -25.43 3.98 -7.89
CA TYR A 181 -24.96 4.31 -6.53
C TYR A 181 -25.60 3.42 -5.45
N SER A 182 -26.75 2.79 -5.73
CA SER A 182 -27.31 1.75 -4.86
C SER A 182 -26.40 0.52 -4.80
N ASP A 183 -25.97 0.03 -5.95
CA ASP A 183 -25.09 -1.13 -6.06
C ASP A 183 -23.73 -0.86 -5.40
N CYS A 184 -23.21 0.37 -5.53
CA CYS A 184 -22.01 0.82 -4.82
C CYS A 184 -22.21 0.83 -3.29
N GLY A 185 -23.33 1.37 -2.81
CA GLY A 185 -23.67 1.40 -1.38
C GLY A 185 -23.82 0.00 -0.78
N GLU A 186 -24.43 -0.94 -1.51
CA GLU A 186 -24.53 -2.35 -1.08
C GLU A 186 -23.17 -3.03 -1.02
N THR A 187 -22.29 -2.77 -1.99
CA THR A 187 -20.90 -3.25 -1.98
C THR A 187 -20.15 -2.73 -0.76
N LEU A 188 -20.31 -1.44 -0.43
CA LEU A 188 -19.70 -0.82 0.76
C LEU A 188 -20.23 -1.42 2.06
N SER A 189 -21.55 -1.67 2.17
CA SER A 189 -22.13 -2.38 3.32
C SER A 189 -21.54 -3.78 3.48
N HIS A 190 -21.36 -4.52 2.38
CA HIS A 190 -20.72 -5.83 2.43
C HIS A 190 -19.24 -5.73 2.87
N LEU A 191 -18.48 -4.76 2.36
CA LEU A 191 -17.10 -4.52 2.81
C LEU A 191 -17.04 -4.15 4.31
N LYS A 192 -18.02 -3.39 4.80
CA LYS A 192 -18.14 -3.02 6.22
C LYS A 192 -18.19 -4.26 7.09
N ASP A 193 -19.14 -5.16 6.78
CA ASP A 193 -19.43 -6.32 7.60
C ASP A 193 -18.38 -7.41 7.45
N LEU A 194 -17.86 -7.62 6.23
CA LEU A 194 -16.90 -8.69 5.97
C LEU A 194 -15.48 -8.36 6.44
N TYR A 195 -15.09 -7.08 6.43
CA TYR A 195 -13.71 -6.66 6.69
C TYR A 195 -13.60 -5.50 7.66
N ARG A 196 -14.21 -4.34 7.36
CA ARG A 196 -13.95 -3.08 8.09
C ARG A 196 -14.19 -3.21 9.58
N ASN A 197 -15.35 -3.75 9.97
CA ASN A 197 -15.69 -3.90 11.38
C ASN A 197 -14.72 -4.86 12.09
N ASP A 198 -14.44 -6.00 11.47
CA ASP A 198 -13.58 -7.02 12.07
C ASP A 198 -12.12 -6.57 12.20
N VAL A 199 -11.57 -5.87 11.19
CA VAL A 199 -10.19 -5.37 11.25
C VAL A 199 -10.02 -4.24 12.26
N MET A 200 -11.02 -3.36 12.40
CA MET A 200 -10.98 -2.24 13.37
C MET A 200 -11.28 -2.68 14.80
N HIS A 201 -12.04 -3.76 14.98
CA HIS A 201 -12.39 -4.29 16.31
C HIS A 201 -11.56 -5.51 16.73
N THR A 202 -10.47 -5.82 16.03
CA THR A 202 -9.55 -6.93 16.35
C THR A 202 -10.23 -8.31 16.43
N ARG A 203 -11.31 -8.52 15.69
CA ARG A 203 -12.15 -9.74 15.79
C ARG A 203 -11.64 -10.90 14.93
N ARG A 204 -10.77 -10.62 13.95
CA ARG A 204 -10.32 -11.59 12.97
C ARG A 204 -8.87 -11.37 12.55
N HIS A 205 -8.16 -12.48 12.33
CA HIS A 205 -6.89 -12.50 11.62
C HIS A 205 -7.10 -12.88 10.16
N TYR A 206 -6.33 -12.26 9.27
CA TYR A 206 -6.42 -12.48 7.84
C TYR A 206 -5.20 -13.23 7.31
N ASN A 207 -5.44 -14.20 6.42
CA ASN A 207 -4.38 -14.84 5.65
C ASN A 207 -4.19 -14.13 4.29
N LYS A 208 -3.24 -14.61 3.49
CA LYS A 208 -2.98 -14.07 2.15
C LYS A 208 -4.21 -14.03 1.25
N HIS A 209 -5.00 -15.10 1.25
CA HIS A 209 -6.18 -15.18 0.42
C HIS A 209 -7.20 -14.12 0.82
N ASN A 210 -7.47 -13.96 2.11
CA ASN A 210 -8.41 -12.92 2.57
C ASN A 210 -7.92 -11.51 2.26
N ALA A 211 -6.61 -11.24 2.39
CA ALA A 211 -6.03 -9.95 2.04
C ALA A 211 -6.15 -9.65 0.54
N MET A 212 -5.82 -10.61 -0.31
CA MET A 212 -5.99 -10.49 -1.76
C MET A 212 -7.46 -10.26 -2.14
N ASP A 213 -8.38 -11.02 -1.55
CA ASP A 213 -9.81 -10.87 -1.80
C ASP A 213 -10.33 -9.49 -1.38
N ALA A 214 -9.87 -8.97 -0.23
CA ALA A 214 -10.21 -7.62 0.21
C ALA A 214 -9.68 -6.57 -0.77
N MET A 215 -8.40 -6.65 -1.15
CA MET A 215 -7.79 -5.75 -2.14
C MET A 215 -8.55 -5.77 -3.46
N GLN A 216 -8.89 -6.95 -3.98
CA GLN A 216 -9.60 -7.11 -5.26
C GLN A 216 -11.03 -6.56 -5.20
N ARG A 217 -11.76 -6.78 -4.10
CA ARG A 217 -13.11 -6.23 -3.94
C ARG A 217 -13.10 -4.71 -3.87
N VAL A 218 -12.13 -4.14 -3.15
CA VAL A 218 -11.94 -2.69 -3.08
C VAL A 218 -11.52 -2.14 -4.44
N ALA A 219 -10.59 -2.79 -5.14
CA ALA A 219 -10.20 -2.41 -6.50
C ALA A 219 -11.40 -2.41 -7.45
N GLY A 220 -12.25 -3.44 -7.38
CA GLY A 220 -13.49 -3.53 -8.16
C GLY A 220 -14.42 -2.36 -7.89
N LEU A 221 -14.72 -2.06 -6.62
CA LEU A 221 -15.56 -0.92 -6.24
C LEU A 221 -14.97 0.40 -6.75
N MET A 222 -13.70 0.66 -6.48
CA MET A 222 -13.04 1.92 -6.85
C MET A 222 -12.95 2.07 -8.37
N LYS A 223 -12.76 0.97 -9.11
CA LYS A 223 -12.84 0.96 -10.57
C LYS A 223 -14.24 1.35 -11.06
N THR A 224 -15.28 0.72 -10.50
CA THR A 224 -16.67 1.07 -10.84
C THR A 224 -16.94 2.55 -10.61
N LEU A 225 -16.50 3.11 -9.48
CA LEU A 225 -16.65 4.54 -9.19
C LEU A 225 -15.85 5.43 -10.13
N ALA A 226 -14.62 5.07 -10.47
CA ALA A 226 -13.78 5.80 -11.42
C ALA A 226 -14.39 5.85 -12.83
N GLU A 227 -15.08 4.79 -13.23
CA GLU A 227 -15.77 4.66 -14.52
C GLU A 227 -17.22 5.19 -14.49
N SER A 228 -17.63 5.85 -13.40
CA SER A 228 -18.98 6.38 -13.25
C SER A 228 -19.35 7.27 -14.45
N PRO A 229 -20.46 6.98 -15.17
CA PRO A 229 -20.91 7.80 -16.28
C PRO A 229 -21.56 9.11 -15.81
N TYR A 230 -21.71 9.30 -14.49
CA TYR A 230 -22.36 10.46 -13.89
C TYR A 230 -21.29 11.43 -13.39
N LYS A 231 -21.35 12.68 -13.88
CA LYS A 231 -20.44 13.73 -13.41
C LYS A 231 -20.65 13.97 -11.92
N THR A 232 -19.53 14.12 -11.20
CA THR A 232 -19.48 14.66 -9.83
C THR A 232 -20.26 15.96 -9.79
N LEU A 233 -21.31 16.00 -8.97
CA LEU A 233 -21.88 17.27 -8.55
C LEU A 233 -20.73 17.99 -7.82
N LYS A 234 -20.23 19.07 -8.42
CA LYS A 234 -19.23 19.89 -7.75
C LYS A 234 -19.91 20.45 -6.52
N VAL A 235 -19.41 20.06 -5.35
CA VAL A 235 -19.64 20.81 -4.12
C VAL A 235 -18.86 22.12 -4.31
N GLU A 236 -19.59 23.23 -4.47
CA GLU A 236 -19.02 24.59 -4.38
C GLU A 236 -18.66 24.93 -2.94
#